data_AF-A0AAE0AXS6-F1
#
_entry.id   AF-A0AAE0AXS6-F1
#
_cell.length_a   1.000
_cell.length_b   1.000
_cell.length_c   1.000
_cell.angle_alpha   90.00
_cell.angle_beta   90.00
_cell.angle_gamma   90.00
#
_symmetry.space_group_name_H-M   'P 1'
#
loop_
_entity.id
_entity.type
_entity.pdbx_description
1 polymer ?
#
loop_
_entity_poly.entity_id
_entity_poly.type
_entity_poly.pdbx_seq_one_letter_code
_entity_poly.pdbx_strand_id
1 'polypeptide(L)'
;MGYMAWKIDLAKAYDKLQWGFIKQVLKEIGIEGKLNSLIMSCIMNVQYKVALNGEMSETFLPKYGIRQGNPLSPYIFVLCMEKLSHTSLNKKSWKEPGSR
;
A
#
# COMPACT_ATOMS: atom_id res chain seq x y z
N MET A 1 -23.36 25.78 8.70
CA MET A 1 -22.05 25.45 8.10
C MET A 1 -21.71 24.02 8.50
N GLY A 2 -21.87 23.05 7.58
CA GLY A 2 -21.56 21.65 7.86
C GLY A 2 -20.12 21.34 7.47
N TYR A 3 -19.32 20.81 8.40
CA TYR A 3 -18.00 20.29 8.08
C TYR A 3 -18.16 18.89 7.47
N MET A 4 -17.78 18.73 6.21
CA MET A 4 -17.77 17.41 5.57
C MET A 4 -16.44 16.73 5.89
N ALA A 5 -16.48 15.69 6.72
CA ALA A 5 -15.32 14.88 7.05
C ALA A 5 -15.26 13.65 6.13
N TRP A 6 -14.21 13.54 5.33
CA TRP A 6 -13.97 12.35 4.51
C TRP A 6 -13.22 11.30 5.35
N LYS A 7 -13.91 10.26 5.79
CA LYS A 7 -13.29 9.14 6.49
C LYS A 7 -12.59 8.24 5.47
N ILE A 8 -11.26 8.26 5.46
CA ILE A 8 -10.47 7.30 4.68
C ILE A 8 -10.46 5.98 5.44
N ASP A 9 -10.98 4.93 4.81
CA ASP A 9 -10.93 3.57 5.34
C ASP A 9 -9.51 3.01 5.14
N LEU A 10 -8.67 3.18 6.17
CA LEU A 10 -7.28 2.73 6.13
C LEU A 10 -7.18 1.22 5.95
N ALA A 11 -8.07 0.42 6.55
CA ALA A 11 -8.08 -1.03 6.41
C ALA A 11 -8.25 -1.44 4.94
N LYS A 12 -9.16 -0.80 4.20
CA LYS A 12 -9.27 -1.01 2.75
C LYS A 12 -8.09 -0.50 1.95
N ALA A 13 -7.32 0.47 2.47
CA ALA A 13 -6.11 0.93 1.83
C ALA A 13 -4.96 -0.09 1.97
N TYR A 14 -4.88 -0.81 3.10
CA TYR A 14 -3.93 -1.89 3.30
C TYR A 14 -4.04 -2.97 2.21
N ASP A 15 -5.27 -3.33 1.83
CA ASP A 15 -5.54 -4.36 0.83
C ASP A 15 -5.24 -3.90 -0.61
N LYS A 16 -5.15 -2.59 -0.85
CA LYS A 16 -5.02 -2.01 -2.20
C LYS A 16 -3.60 -1.62 -2.58
N LEU A 17 -2.64 -1.72 -1.66
CA LEU A 17 -1.25 -1.37 -1.95
C LEU A 17 -0.62 -2.39 -2.91
N GLN A 18 -0.18 -1.92 -4.07
CA GLN A 18 0.55 -2.75 -5.02
C GLN A 18 1.99 -2.98 -4.56
N TRP A 19 2.47 -4.22 -4.68
CA TRP A 19 3.83 -4.58 -4.27
C TRP A 19 4.90 -3.85 -5.09
N GLY A 20 4.63 -3.55 -6.37
CA GLY A 20 5.51 -2.72 -7.20
C GLY A 20 5.72 -1.33 -6.61
N PHE A 21 4.67 -0.72 -6.07
CA PHE A 21 4.74 0.58 -5.41
C PHE A 21 5.53 0.50 -4.10
N ILE A 22 5.29 -0.51 -3.27
CA ILE A 22 6.06 -0.73 -2.03
C ILE A 22 7.56 -0.86 -2.33
N LYS A 23 7.92 -1.65 -3.35
CA LYS A 23 9.31 -1.83 -3.79
C LYS A 23 9.96 -0.51 -4.25
N GLN A 24 9.19 0.34 -4.94
CA GLN A 24 9.66 1.66 -5.36
C GLN A 24 9.88 2.58 -4.15
N VAL A 25 8.92 2.62 -3.21
CA VAL A 25 9.04 3.43 -1.98
C VAL A 25 10.27 3.01 -1.18
N LEU A 26 10.51 1.71 -1.00
CA LEU A 26 11.70 1.19 -0.32
C LEU A 26 12.99 1.64 -1.01
N LYS A 27 13.04 1.60 -2.35
CA LYS A 27 14.20 2.07 -3.11
C LYS A 27 14.43 3.58 -2.95
N GLU A 28 13.37 4.38 -2.95
CA GLU A 28 13.46 5.83 -2.80
C GLU A 28 13.92 6.30 -1.42
N ILE A 29 13.71 5.49 -0.37
CA ILE A 29 14.22 5.77 0.98
C ILE A 29 15.62 5.18 1.22
N GLY A 30 16.27 4.63 0.19
CA GLY A 30 17.62 4.07 0.27
C GLY A 30 17.70 2.61 0.70
N ILE A 31 16.57 1.89 0.78
CA ILE A 31 16.56 0.45 1.06
C ILE A 31 16.70 -0.30 -0.27
N GLU A 32 17.88 -0.88 -0.49
CA GLU A 32 18.22 -1.58 -1.72
C GLU A 32 18.90 -2.95 -1.49
N GLY A 33 19.17 -3.65 -2.59
CA GLY A 33 19.87 -4.94 -2.57
C GLY A 33 19.17 -6.02 -1.75
N LYS A 34 19.96 -6.73 -0.92
CA LYS A 34 19.49 -7.88 -0.13
C LYS A 34 18.41 -7.51 0.88
N LEU A 35 18.49 -6.32 1.48
CA LEU A 35 17.51 -5.88 2.49
C LEU A 35 16.14 -5.65 1.85
N ASN A 36 16.10 -5.01 0.68
CA ASN A 36 14.86 -4.86 -0.08
C ASN A 36 14.27 -6.23 -0.45
N SER A 37 15.08 -7.17 -0.93
CA SER A 37 14.62 -8.52 -1.24
C SER A 37 14.05 -9.25 -0.03
N LEU A 38 14.69 -9.14 1.14
CA LEU A 38 14.19 -9.74 2.40
C LEU A 38 12.84 -9.15 2.81
N ILE A 39 12.72 -7.82 2.79
CA ILE A 39 11.48 -7.12 3.14
C ILE A 39 10.37 -7.49 2.15
N MET A 40 10.66 -7.49 0.85
CA MET A 40 9.71 -7.89 -0.18
C MET A 40 9.30 -9.36 -0.03
N SER A 41 10.22 -10.28 0.26
CA SER A 41 9.88 -11.69 0.52
C SER A 41 8.97 -11.86 1.75
N CYS A 42 9.14 -11.06 2.80
CA CYS A 42 8.27 -11.07 3.98
C CYS A 42 6.83 -10.61 3.69
N ILE A 43 6.63 -9.80 2.64
CA ILE A 43 5.32 -9.23 2.26
C ILE A 43 4.67 -10.04 1.12
N MET A 44 5.48 -10.58 0.20
CA MET A 44 5.02 -11.25 -1.03
C MET A 44 4.70 -12.73 -0.84
N ASN A 45 5.33 -13.43 0.11
CA ASN A 45 5.10 -14.87 0.32
C ASN A 45 3.82 -15.15 1.12
N VAL A 46 2.69 -14.66 0.64
CA VAL A 46 1.37 -14.98 1.22
C VAL A 46 0.61 -15.81 0.20
N GLN A 47 0.31 -17.05 0.57
CA GLN A 47 -0.58 -17.92 -0.18
C GLN A 47 -1.94 -17.89 0.51
N TYR A 48 -2.98 -17.49 -0.21
CA TYR A 48 -4.34 -17.48 0.31
C TYR A 48 -5.09 -18.73 -0.19
N LYS A 49 -5.86 -19.33 0.71
CA LYS A 49 -6.89 -20.31 0.39
C LYS A 49 -8.19 -19.84 1.04
N VAL A 50 -9.29 -19.87 0.30
CA VAL A 50 -10.61 -19.57 0.85
C VAL A 50 -11.23 -20.89 1.30
N ALA A 51 -11.63 -20.97 2.57
CA ALA A 51 -12.47 -22.08 3.03
C ALA A 51 -13.93 -21.75 2.68
N LEU A 52 -14.53 -22.49 1.76
CA LEU A 52 -15.96 -22.39 1.42
C LEU A 52 -16.64 -23.67 1.87
N ASN A 53 -17.57 -23.56 2.83
CA ASN A 53 -18.36 -24.70 3.35
C ASN A 53 -17.53 -25.90 3.83
N GLY A 54 -16.34 -25.66 4.40
CA GLY A 54 -15.45 -26.70 4.92
C GLY A 54 -14.47 -27.27 3.88
N GLU A 55 -14.60 -26.91 2.61
CA GLU A 55 -13.64 -27.26 1.56
C GLU A 55 -12.69 -26.10 1.28
N MET A 56 -11.40 -26.41 1.17
CA MET A 56 -10.35 -25.43 0.88
C MET A 56 -10.28 -25.20 -0.63
N SER A 57 -10.40 -23.94 -1.06
CA SER A 57 -10.18 -23.55 -2.45
C SER A 57 -8.74 -23.77 -2.89
N GLU A 58 -8.51 -23.72 -4.20
CA GLU A 58 -7.17 -23.62 -4.77
C GLU A 58 -6.41 -22.44 -4.16
N THR A 59 -5.09 -22.63 -4.00
CA THR A 59 -4.21 -21.57 -3.55
C THR A 59 -4.13 -20.48 -4.61
N PHE A 60 -4.42 -19.24 -4.23
CA PHE A 60 -4.16 -18.09 -5.08
C PHE A 60 -3.09 -17.19 -4.45
N LEU A 61 -2.27 -16.62 -5.34
CA LEU A 61 -1.25 -15.63 -4.99
C LEU A 61 -1.84 -14.24 -5.14
N PRO A 62 -1.91 -13.45 -4.06
CA PRO A 62 -2.32 -12.05 -4.14
C PRO A 62 -1.30 -11.25 -4.96
N LYS A 63 -1.75 -10.23 -5.68
CA LYS A 63 -0.88 -9.29 -6.42
C LYS A 63 -0.71 -7.94 -5.73
N TYR A 64 -1.39 -7.77 -4.59
CA TYR A 64 -1.55 -6.54 -3.84
C TYR A 64 -1.89 -6.87 -2.39
N GLY A 65 -1.76 -5.88 -1.51
CA GLY A 65 -2.09 -6.00 -0.11
C GLY A 65 -0.88 -6.34 0.77
N ILE A 66 -0.94 -5.88 2.01
CA ILE A 66 0.07 -6.16 3.04
C ILE A 66 -0.56 -7.06 4.10
N ARG A 67 0.13 -8.13 4.51
CA ARG A 67 -0.36 -9.07 5.53
C ARG A 67 -0.58 -8.37 6.87
N GLN A 68 -1.81 -8.40 7.38
CA GLN A 68 -2.08 -8.02 8.77
C GLN A 68 -1.46 -9.05 9.72
N GLY A 69 -0.76 -8.59 10.76
CA GLY A 69 -0.11 -9.45 11.76
C GLY A 69 1.40 -9.68 11.58
N ASN A 70 2.03 -9.15 10.53
CA ASN A 70 3.49 -9.01 10.49
C ASN A 70 3.90 -7.68 11.15
N PRO A 71 4.85 -7.64 12.11
CA PRO A 71 5.28 -6.40 12.75
C PRO A 71 5.85 -5.36 11.79
N LEU A 72 6.31 -5.74 10.59
CA LEU A 72 6.83 -4.82 9.57
C LEU A 72 5.72 -4.14 8.75
N SER A 73 4.55 -4.77 8.62
CA SER A 73 3.41 -4.27 7.85
C SER A 73 2.96 -2.85 8.20
N PRO A 74 2.79 -2.47 9.49
CA PRO A 74 2.39 -1.11 9.84
C PRO A 74 3.43 -0.06 9.46
N TYR A 75 4.73 -0.34 9.59
CA TYR A 75 5.79 0.60 9.21
C TYR A 75 5.82 0.85 7.70
N ILE A 76 5.70 -0.21 6.92
CA ILE A 76 5.70 -0.12 5.45
C ILE A 76 4.46 0.61 4.95
N PHE A 77 3.32 0.38 5.60
CA PHE A 77 2.09 1.13 5.31
C PHE A 77 2.26 2.62 5.56
N VAL A 78 2.81 3.02 6.71
CA VAL A 78 3.06 4.45 7.03
C VAL A 78 3.96 5.10 6.00
N LEU A 79 5.07 4.44 5.62
CA LEU A 79 5.99 4.93 4.57
C LEU A 79 5.28 5.11 3.22
N CYS A 80 4.44 4.16 2.83
CA CYS A 80 3.64 4.26 1.60
C CYS A 80 2.65 5.43 1.66
N MET A 81 1.99 5.64 2.79
CA MET A 81 1.03 6.73 2.98
C MET A 81 1.71 8.10 2.99
N GLU A 82 2.89 8.22 3.58
CA GLU A 82 3.70 9.45 3.54
C GLU A 82 4.07 9.81 2.09
N LYS A 83 4.53 8.84 1.30
CA LYS A 83 4.83 9.03 -0.12
C LYS A 83 3.60 9.39 -0.94
N LEU A 84 2.46 8.75 -0.69
CA LEU A 84 1.19 9.11 -1.33
C LEU A 84 0.74 10.52 -0.96
N SER A 85 0.92 10.94 0.30
CA SER A 85 0.62 12.29 0.76
C SER A 85 1.49 13.33 0.04
N HIS A 86 2.81 13.11 0.00
CA HIS A 86 3.74 13.99 -0.69
C HIS A 86 3.45 14.10 -2.19
N THR A 87 3.17 12.98 -2.85
CA THR A 87 2.84 12.95 -4.29
C THR A 87 1.48 13.61 -4.57
N SER A 88 0.49 13.43 -3.69
CA SER A 88 -0.83 14.05 -3.80
C SER A 88 -0.80 15.56 -3.58
N LEU A 89 0.05 16.04 -2.67
CA LEU A 89 0.24 17.47 -2.40
C LEU A 89 0.97 18.18 -3.55
N ASN A 90 1.92 17.51 -4.20
CA ASN A 90 2.67 18.10 -5.32
C ASN A 90 1.82 18.29 -6.59
N LYS A 91 0.65 17.64 -6.69
CA LYS A 91 -0.32 17.84 -7.79
C LYS A 91 -1.18 19.10 -7.66
N LYS A 92 -1.20 19.79 -6.51
CA LYS A 92 -1.98 21.03 -6.32
C LYS A 92 -1.34 22.28 -6.94
N SER A 93 -0.20 22.17 -7.63
CA SER A 93 0.50 23.32 -8.23
C SER A 93 -0.01 23.77 -9.60
N TRP A 94 -0.99 23.09 -10.23
CA TRP A 94 -1.47 23.50 -11.56
C TRP A 94 -2.97 23.31 -11.72
N LYS A 95 -3.73 24.41 -11.53
CA LYS A 95 -4.60 25.02 -12.57
C LYS A 95 -5.24 26.30 -12.00
N GLU A 96 -4.69 27.46 -12.36
CA GLU A 96 -5.37 28.67 -12.88
C GLU A 96 -4.26 29.71 -13.15
N PRO A 97 -4.14 30.22 -14.40
CA PRO A 97 -4.90 31.43 -14.72
C PRO A 97 -5.44 31.44 -16.16
N GLY A 98 -6.73 31.74 -16.31
CA GLY A 98 -7.37 31.90 -17.61
C GLY A 98 -8.65 32.73 -17.51
N SER A 99 -8.55 33.91 -16.88
CA SER A 99 -9.55 34.97 -16.96
C SER A 99 -8.93 36.16 -17.69
N ARG A 100 -9.19 36.23 -18.99
CA ARG A 100 -9.30 37.46 -19.79
C ARG A 100 -10.27 37.19 -20.92
#